data_AF-A0A355SJA3-F1
#
_entry.id   AF-A0A355SJA3-F1
#
_cell.length_a   1.000
_cell.length_b   1.000
_cell.length_c   1.000
_cell.angle_alpha   90.00
_cell.angle_beta   90.00
_cell.angle_gamma   90.00
#
_symmetry.space_group_name_H-M   'P 1'
#
loop_
_entity.id
_entity.type
_entity.pdbx_description
1 polymer ?
#
loop_
_entity_poly.entity_id
_entity_poly.type
_entity_poly.pdbx_seq_one_letter_code
_entity_poly.pdbx_strand_id
1 'polypeptide(L)'
;MVKKIIGLLVFILILLNIPGCSKALFKDDTLLQPQQMKEDLDCLYKAIVDTHPKIEENGFKIEYDKIYKKLYNKIEKPMPIEKFIFIAEDAVMPFHDAHTFIYRMNSGSKIKAIPLEFLWLEDGMIISDNTGMSAETRI
;
A
#
# COMPACT_ATOMS: atom_id res chain seq x y z
N MET A 1 0.56 34.29 -2.75
CA MET A 1 1.67 33.68 -3.53
C MET A 1 2.00 32.34 -2.86
N VAL A 2 1.41 31.25 -3.34
CA VAL A 2 1.40 29.96 -2.63
C VAL A 2 2.67 29.18 -3.01
N LYS A 3 3.49 28.86 -2.00
CA LYS A 3 4.69 28.03 -2.13
C LYS A 3 4.28 26.60 -2.51
N LYS A 4 4.83 26.09 -3.62
CA LYS A 4 4.72 24.68 -4.02
C LYS A 4 5.59 23.82 -3.10
N ILE A 5 5.01 22.80 -2.47
CA ILE A 5 5.73 21.76 -1.74
C ILE A 5 5.28 20.42 -2.33
N ILE A 6 6.25 19.63 -2.79
CA ILE A 6 6.12 18.34 -3.47
C ILE A 6 5.97 17.21 -2.43
N GLY A 7 5.14 16.19 -2.71
CA GLY A 7 5.38 14.82 -2.22
C GLY A 7 4.16 13.98 -1.84
N LEU A 8 3.76 13.04 -2.70
CA LEU A 8 3.56 11.61 -2.40
C LEU A 8 3.29 10.84 -3.72
N LEU A 9 4.16 9.90 -4.08
CA LEU A 9 4.06 9.00 -5.24
C LEU A 9 3.52 7.65 -4.77
N VAL A 10 2.32 7.30 -5.21
CA VAL A 10 1.84 5.91 -5.21
C VAL A 10 2.51 5.22 -6.40
N PHE A 11 3.57 4.45 -6.15
CA PHE A 11 4.18 3.59 -7.17
C PHE A 11 3.33 2.31 -7.29
N ILE A 12 2.29 2.33 -8.12
CA ILE A 12 1.89 1.12 -8.85
C ILE A 12 2.67 1.19 -10.16
N LEU A 13 3.93 0.76 -10.14
CA LEU A 13 4.79 0.91 -11.31
C LEU A 13 5.78 -0.25 -11.38
N ILE A 14 5.45 -1.22 -12.23
CA ILE A 14 6.43 -1.62 -13.25
C ILE A 14 5.92 -1.38 -14.70
N LEU A 15 4.62 -1.17 -15.03
CA LEU A 15 4.28 -0.98 -16.47
C LEU A 15 3.20 0.04 -16.91
N LEU A 16 2.42 0.71 -16.05
CA LEU A 16 1.34 1.58 -16.55
C LEU A 16 1.40 3.00 -15.96
N ASN A 17 1.96 3.94 -16.74
CA ASN A 17 1.99 5.38 -16.49
C ASN A 17 0.57 5.95 -16.26
N ILE A 18 0.08 5.93 -15.02
CA ILE A 18 -1.13 6.68 -14.64
C ILE A 18 -0.73 7.84 -13.71
N PRO A 19 -1.21 9.08 -13.95
CA PRO A 19 -1.10 10.15 -12.99
C PRO A 19 -1.85 9.77 -11.70
N GLY A 20 -1.11 9.50 -10.63
CA GLY A 20 -1.70 9.15 -9.34
C GLY A 20 -2.63 10.24 -8.82
N CYS A 21 -3.77 9.86 -8.24
CA CYS A 21 -4.54 10.81 -7.44
C CYS A 21 -3.76 11.12 -6.18
N SER A 22 -3.39 12.38 -5.95
CA SER A 22 -2.80 12.76 -4.68
C SER A 22 -3.20 14.18 -4.30
N LYS A 23 -3.72 14.31 -3.08
CA LYS A 23 -3.73 15.55 -2.31
C LYS A 23 -3.28 15.26 -0.88
N ALA A 24 -2.20 15.95 -0.51
CA ALA A 24 -1.67 16.21 0.83
C ALA A 24 -0.67 15.22 1.46
N LEU A 25 0.32 15.85 2.09
CA LEU A 25 1.28 15.27 3.02
C LEU A 25 0.64 15.28 4.41
N PHE A 26 0.29 14.11 4.94
CA PHE A 26 -0.44 14.02 6.21
C PHE A 26 0.51 13.87 7.38
N LYS A 27 0.25 14.64 8.45
CA LYS A 27 0.83 14.36 9.78
C LYS A 27 0.09 13.17 10.39
N ASP A 28 0.76 12.34 11.18
CA ASP A 28 0.21 11.11 11.76
C ASP A 28 -1.13 11.32 12.49
N ASP A 29 -1.32 12.46 13.15
CA ASP A 29 -2.56 12.78 13.88
C ASP A 29 -3.70 13.33 13.00
N THR A 30 -3.55 13.32 11.68
CA THR A 30 -4.58 13.88 10.79
C THR A 30 -5.81 12.99 10.76
N LEU A 31 -6.95 13.55 11.21
CA LEU A 31 -8.26 12.92 11.09
C LEU A 31 -8.81 13.15 9.67
N LEU A 32 -8.95 12.07 8.91
CA LEU A 32 -9.60 12.09 7.60
C LEU A 32 -11.12 12.06 7.77
N GLN A 33 -11.81 12.90 7.02
CA GLN A 33 -13.27 12.86 6.95
C GLN A 33 -13.74 11.68 6.07
N PRO A 34 -14.93 11.10 6.33
CA PRO A 34 -15.47 9.99 5.53
C PRO A 34 -15.47 10.25 4.02
N GLN A 35 -15.77 11.48 3.61
CA GLN A 35 -15.77 11.87 2.20
C GLN A 35 -14.37 11.75 1.58
N GLN A 36 -13.33 12.20 2.28
CA GLN A 36 -11.94 12.12 1.79
C GLN A 36 -11.48 10.67 1.68
N MET A 37 -11.75 9.85 2.69
CA MET A 37 -11.41 8.43 2.67
C MET A 37 -12.11 7.68 1.54
N LYS A 38 -13.38 8.02 1.26
CA LYS A 38 -14.12 7.45 0.15
C LYS A 38 -13.54 7.85 -1.20
N GLU A 39 -13.21 9.13 -1.37
CA GLU A 39 -12.53 9.61 -2.59
C GLU A 39 -11.17 8.93 -2.81
N ASP A 40 -10.39 8.75 -1.75
CA ASP A 40 -9.11 8.05 -1.80
C ASP A 40 -9.30 6.57 -2.17
N LEU A 41 -10.30 5.90 -1.58
CA LEU A 41 -10.62 4.50 -1.87
C LEU A 41 -11.20 4.32 -3.29
N ASP A 42 -12.04 5.25 -3.75
CA ASP A 42 -12.55 5.31 -5.13
C ASP A 42 -11.39 5.45 -6.13
N CYS A 43 -10.41 6.31 -5.83
CA CYS A 43 -9.23 6.43 -6.69
C CYS A 43 -8.39 5.14 -6.68
N LEU A 44 -8.15 4.54 -5.52
CA LEU A 44 -7.42 3.27 -5.44
C LEU A 44 -8.10 2.17 -6.25
N TYR A 45 -9.42 2.02 -6.09
CA TYR A 45 -10.22 1.08 -6.87
C TYR A 45 -10.08 1.32 -8.36
N LYS A 46 -10.21 2.59 -8.80
CA LYS A 46 -10.03 2.96 -10.21
C LYS A 46 -8.64 2.58 -10.72
N ALA A 47 -7.59 2.93 -9.99
CA ALA A 47 -6.22 2.61 -10.38
C ALA A 47 -6.03 1.10 -10.56
N ILE A 48 -6.54 0.30 -9.62
CA ILE A 48 -6.47 -1.16 -9.69
C ILE A 48 -7.26 -1.71 -10.87
N VAL A 49 -8.52 -1.31 -11.04
CA VAL A 49 -9.38 -1.77 -12.14
C VAL A 49 -8.80 -1.41 -13.51
N ASP A 50 -8.20 -0.23 -13.63
CA ASP A 50 -7.65 0.25 -14.90
C ASP A 50 -6.28 -0.38 -15.24
N THR A 51 -5.57 -0.99 -14.28
CA THR A 51 -4.16 -1.40 -14.49
C THR A 51 -3.81 -2.84 -14.14
N HIS A 52 -4.50 -3.46 -13.18
CA HIS A 52 -4.05 -4.73 -12.64
C HIS A 52 -4.51 -5.89 -13.54
N PRO A 53 -3.60 -6.73 -14.09
CA PRO A 53 -3.95 -7.77 -15.07
C PRO A 53 -4.97 -8.79 -14.54
N LYS A 54 -4.89 -9.14 -13.25
CA LYS A 54 -5.86 -10.01 -12.56
C LYS A 54 -7.33 -9.56 -12.67
N ILE A 55 -7.60 -8.29 -12.93
CA ILE A 55 -8.98 -7.77 -13.09
C ILE A 55 -9.67 -8.41 -14.30
N GLU A 56 -8.92 -8.71 -15.35
CA GLU A 56 -9.43 -9.35 -16.57
C GLU A 56 -9.59 -10.88 -16.43
N GLU A 57 -9.15 -11.46 -15.30
CA GLU A 57 -9.36 -12.88 -15.03
C GLU A 57 -10.84 -13.15 -14.77
N ASN A 58 -11.33 -14.26 -15.34
CA ASN A 58 -12.75 -14.59 -15.33
C ASN A 58 -13.31 -14.63 -13.90
N GLY A 59 -14.30 -13.77 -13.62
CA GLY A 59 -15.00 -13.71 -12.34
C GLY A 59 -14.29 -12.90 -11.25
N PHE A 60 -12.99 -12.63 -11.36
CA PHE A 60 -12.23 -11.95 -10.30
C PHE A 60 -12.75 -10.53 -10.04
N LYS A 61 -13.04 -9.76 -11.09
CA LYS A 61 -13.60 -8.40 -10.94
C LYS A 61 -14.89 -8.39 -10.11
N ILE A 62 -15.77 -9.38 -10.29
CA ILE A 62 -17.04 -9.48 -9.56
C ILE A 62 -16.78 -9.71 -8.06
N GLU A 63 -15.78 -10.51 -7.73
CA GLU A 63 -15.35 -10.73 -6.35
C GLU A 63 -14.70 -9.46 -5.77
N TYR A 64 -13.85 -8.81 -6.55
CA TYR A 64 -13.20 -7.57 -6.18
C TYR A 64 -14.20 -6.43 -5.91
N ASP A 65 -15.23 -6.28 -6.74
CA ASP A 65 -16.31 -5.30 -6.55
C ASP A 65 -17.06 -5.53 -5.22
N LYS A 66 -17.23 -6.79 -4.78
CA LYS A 66 -17.83 -7.11 -3.47
C LYS A 66 -16.92 -6.71 -2.32
N ILE A 67 -15.61 -6.95 -2.45
CA ILE A 67 -14.60 -6.56 -1.46
C ILE A 67 -14.57 -5.03 -1.34
N TYR A 68 -14.49 -4.34 -2.48
CA TYR A 68 -14.54 -2.88 -2.55
C TYR A 68 -15.75 -2.31 -1.81
N LYS A 69 -16.96 -2.80 -2.14
CA LYS A 69 -18.20 -2.35 -1.50
C LYS A 69 -18.18 -2.59 0.02
N LYS A 70 -17.64 -3.72 0.47
CA LYS A 70 -17.50 -4.02 1.90
C LYS A 70 -16.57 -3.02 2.59
N LEU A 71 -15.44 -2.67 1.98
CA LEU A 71 -14.49 -1.70 2.51
C LEU A 71 -15.06 -0.28 2.52
N TYR A 72 -15.73 0.12 1.44
CA TYR A 72 -16.39 1.41 1.33
C TYR A 72 -17.42 1.64 2.45
N ASN A 73 -18.16 0.58 2.81
CA ASN A 73 -19.13 0.61 3.91
C ASN A 73 -18.50 0.68 5.30
N LYS A 74 -17.22 0.30 5.48
CA LYS A 74 -16.51 0.50 6.77
C LYS A 74 -16.25 1.99 7.07
N ILE A 75 -16.33 2.86 6.06
CA ILE A 75 -16.01 4.29 6.14
C ILE A 75 -17.27 5.07 6.57
N GLU A 76 -17.54 5.08 7.87
CA GLU A 76 -18.75 5.72 8.43
C GLU A 76 -18.44 7.01 9.20
N LYS A 77 -17.27 7.10 9.83
CA LYS A 77 -16.89 8.20 10.72
C LYS A 77 -15.46 8.66 10.47
N PRO A 78 -15.11 9.90 10.84
CA PRO A 78 -13.74 10.36 10.74
C PRO A 78 -12.78 9.42 11.49
N MET A 79 -11.61 9.16 10.91
CA MET A 79 -10.57 8.35 11.57
C MET A 79 -9.16 8.85 11.24
N PRO A 80 -8.17 8.53 12.10
CA PRO A 80 -6.78 8.82 11.81
C PRO A 80 -6.31 8.13 10.52
N ILE A 81 -5.40 8.78 9.79
CA ILE A 81 -4.81 8.21 8.57
C ILE A 81 -4.21 6.80 8.79
N GLU A 82 -3.57 6.60 9.93
CA GLU A 82 -3.01 5.31 10.37
C GLU A 82 -4.04 4.19 10.52
N LYS A 83 -5.33 4.52 10.70
CA LYS A 83 -6.41 3.51 10.69
C LYS A 83 -6.97 3.30 9.29
N PHE A 84 -7.05 4.38 8.51
CA PHE A 84 -7.51 4.31 7.13
C PHE A 84 -6.57 3.49 6.25
N ILE A 85 -5.25 3.53 6.49
CA ILE A 85 -4.28 2.78 5.69
C ILE A 85 -4.57 1.28 5.67
N PHE A 86 -5.02 0.70 6.79
CA PHE A 86 -5.40 -0.72 6.85
C PHE A 86 -6.65 -1.04 6.00
N ILE A 87 -7.59 -0.09 5.88
CA ILE A 87 -8.74 -0.25 4.98
C ILE A 87 -8.27 -0.22 3.52
N ALA A 88 -7.31 0.65 3.19
CA ALA A 88 -6.75 0.72 1.86
C ALA A 88 -5.92 -0.54 1.54
N GLU A 89 -5.13 -1.06 2.49
CA GLU A 89 -4.37 -2.30 2.34
C GLU A 89 -5.29 -3.51 2.10
N ASP A 90 -6.41 -3.61 2.82
CA ASP A 90 -7.43 -4.64 2.57
C ASP A 90 -7.92 -4.65 1.10
N ALA A 91 -7.82 -3.52 0.38
CA ALA A 91 -8.21 -3.44 -1.03
C ALA A 91 -7.16 -4.05 -1.98
N VAL A 92 -5.88 -4.08 -1.61
CA VAL A 92 -4.80 -4.65 -2.44
C VAL A 92 -4.45 -6.10 -2.06
N MET A 93 -4.82 -6.56 -0.87
CA MET A 93 -4.55 -7.94 -0.42
C MET A 93 -5.12 -9.07 -1.31
N PRO A 94 -6.32 -8.97 -1.92
CA PRO A 94 -6.90 -10.07 -2.71
C PRO A 94 -6.10 -10.44 -3.96
N PHE A 95 -5.18 -9.56 -4.37
CA PHE A 95 -4.33 -9.79 -5.51
C PHE A 95 -3.26 -10.85 -5.23
N HIS A 96 -2.84 -11.01 -3.97
CA HIS A 96 -1.73 -11.88 -3.58
C HIS A 96 -0.47 -11.64 -4.43
N ASP A 97 -0.25 -10.38 -4.79
CA ASP A 97 0.84 -9.93 -5.66
C ASP A 97 1.78 -9.01 -4.89
N ALA A 98 3.05 -9.40 -4.82
CA ALA A 98 4.09 -8.62 -4.15
C ALA A 98 4.36 -7.26 -4.83
N HIS A 99 3.92 -7.08 -6.07
CA HIS A 99 4.06 -5.82 -6.82
C HIS A 99 2.85 -4.90 -6.67
N THR A 100 1.82 -5.34 -5.94
CA THR A 100 0.59 -4.58 -5.70
C THR A 100 0.47 -4.27 -4.22
N PHE A 101 1.05 -3.13 -3.83
CA PHE A 101 1.09 -2.67 -2.43
C PHE A 101 0.87 -1.16 -2.34
N ILE A 102 0.51 -0.69 -1.15
CA ILE A 102 0.40 0.74 -0.86
C ILE A 102 1.69 1.22 -0.24
N TYR A 103 2.32 2.22 -0.86
CA TYR A 103 3.54 2.82 -0.33
C TYR A 103 3.25 4.12 0.40
N ARG A 104 3.63 4.19 1.68
CA ARG A 104 3.61 5.42 2.46
C ARG A 104 4.97 6.12 2.35
N MET A 105 5.05 7.22 1.60
CA MET A 105 6.27 8.04 1.69
C MET A 105 6.26 8.83 3.02
N ASN A 106 7.05 8.38 3.98
CA ASN A 106 7.39 9.21 5.14
C ASN A 106 8.47 10.22 4.74
N SER A 107 8.07 11.44 4.43
CA SER A 107 8.98 12.57 4.32
C SER A 107 9.45 12.99 5.72
N GLY A 108 10.49 12.34 6.25
CA GLY A 108 11.22 12.82 7.43
C GLY A 108 11.34 11.87 8.62
N SER A 109 10.79 10.65 8.58
CA SER A 109 11.03 9.69 9.66
C SER A 109 12.40 9.03 9.50
N LYS A 110 13.28 9.16 10.51
CA LYS A 110 14.43 8.25 10.65
C LYS A 110 13.87 6.82 10.62
N ILE A 111 14.32 6.00 9.67
CA ILE A 111 13.91 4.60 9.57
C ILE A 111 14.20 3.95 10.92
N LYS A 112 13.16 3.54 11.63
CA LYS A 112 13.28 2.71 12.83
C LYS A 112 13.34 1.28 12.35
N ALA A 113 14.54 0.76 12.14
CA ALA A 113 14.76 -0.64 11.86
C ALA A 113 14.92 -1.41 13.17
N ILE A 114 14.31 -2.58 13.26
CA ILE A 114 14.76 -3.59 14.21
C ILE A 114 16.08 -4.11 13.64
N PRO A 115 17.18 -4.14 14.40
CA PRO A 115 18.47 -4.67 13.92
C PRO A 115 18.38 -6.20 13.85
N LEU A 116 17.56 -6.69 12.93
CA LEU A 116 17.26 -8.10 12.71
C LEU A 116 17.82 -8.50 11.35
N GLU A 117 18.72 -9.47 11.35
CA GLU A 117 19.16 -10.12 10.12
C GLU A 117 18.23 -11.30 9.83
N PHE A 118 17.71 -11.36 8.61
CA PHE A 118 16.89 -12.48 8.17
C PHE A 118 17.22 -12.88 6.74
N LEU A 119 17.00 -14.15 6.46
CA LEU A 119 17.08 -14.73 5.12
C LEU A 119 15.67 -15.12 4.68
N TRP A 120 15.35 -14.85 3.42
CA TRP A 120 14.12 -15.32 2.80
C TRP A 120 14.46 -16.53 1.92
N LEU A 121 14.17 -17.74 2.42
CA LEU A 121 14.39 -19.01 1.71
C LEU A 121 13.05 -19.56 1.18
N GLU A 122 13.11 -20.68 0.46
CA GLU A 122 11.91 -21.37 -0.07
C GLU A 122 10.91 -21.71 1.04
N ASP A 123 11.40 -22.12 2.22
CA ASP A 123 10.59 -22.43 3.40
C ASP A 123 10.11 -21.18 4.18
N GLY A 124 10.46 -19.99 3.70
CA GLY A 124 10.06 -18.70 4.29
C GLY A 124 11.19 -17.94 4.99
N MET A 125 10.80 -17.09 5.94
CA MET A 125 11.71 -16.18 6.63
C MET A 125 12.42 -16.87 7.80
N ILE A 126 13.76 -16.83 7.80
CA ILE A 126 14.60 -17.35 8.87
C ILE A 126 15.35 -16.19 9.52
N ILE A 127 15.25 -16.07 10.84
CA ILE A 127 16.05 -15.13 11.63
C ILE A 127 17.46 -15.72 11.78
N SER A 128 18.48 -14.98 11.38
CA SER A 128 19.88 -15.39 11.50
C SER A 128 20.53 -14.64 12.66
N ASP A 129 21.07 -15.36 13.63
CA ASP A 129 21.82 -14.78 14.76
C ASP A 129 23.25 -14.34 14.36
N ASN A 130 23.62 -14.47 13.09
CA ASN A 130 25.02 -14.53 12.68
C ASN A 130 25.55 -13.18 12.18
N THR A 131 26.11 -12.39 13.11
CA THR A 131 26.76 -11.09 12.91
C THR A 131 28.05 -11.12 12.05
N GLY A 132 28.08 -11.82 10.91
CA GLY A 132 29.22 -11.74 9.98
C GLY A 132 29.61 -12.98 9.20
N MET A 133 28.68 -13.82 8.73
CA MET A 133 29.03 -14.82 7.70
C MET A 133 28.53 -14.37 6.33
N SER A 134 29.47 -13.98 5.47
CA SER A 134 29.26 -13.84 4.04
C SER A 134 28.73 -15.15 3.46
N ALA A 135 27.87 -15.04 2.44
CA ALA A 135 27.21 -16.15 1.74
C ALA A 135 28.16 -17.01 0.89
N GLU A 136 29.39 -17.25 1.35
CA GLU A 136 30.42 -18.02 0.67
C GLU A 136 30.88 -19.23 1.50
N THR A 137 30.00 -19.93 2.21
CA THR A 137 30.31 -21.32 2.59
C THR A 137 29.04 -22.10 2.83
N ARG A 138 28.58 -22.80 1.80
CA ARG A 138 27.88 -24.10 1.85
C ARG A 138 27.50 -24.51 0.41
N ILE A 139 28.45 -25.16 -0.26
CA ILE A 139 28.17 -26.19 -1.26
C ILE A 139 28.73 -27.48 -0.67
#